data_AF-A0A528NA79-F1
#
_entry.id   AF-A0A528NA79-F1
#
_cell.length_a   1.000
_cell.length_b   1.000
_cell.length_c   1.000
_cell.angle_alpha   90.00
_cell.angle_beta   90.00
_cell.angle_gamma   90.00
#
_symmetry.space_group_name_H-M   'P 1'
#
loop_
_entity.id
_entity.type
_entity.pdbx_description
1 polymer ?
#
loop_
_entity_poly.entity_id
_entity_poly.type
_entity_poly.pdbx_seq_one_letter_code
_entity_poly.pdbx_strand_id
1 'polypeptide(L)'
;MVNNQESLRLQYALHQRAGDLGWDENNIEVIDADLGQSGTAAAHRAGFKDLLGRVTLGEVGIVLSYEVTRLARNCSDWYPLLDLCGYRQCLIGDRDGIYDPGSANGRLLLGLKGTVT
;
A
#
# COMPACT_ATOMS: atom_id res chain seq x y z
N MET A 1 -20.39 -6.09 13.75
CA MET A 1 -19.33 -6.08 14.80
C MET A 1 -18.06 -6.87 14.41
N VAL A 2 -18.10 -7.79 13.44
CA VAL A 2 -16.93 -8.58 13.01
C VAL A 2 -15.90 -7.77 12.20
N ASN A 3 -16.33 -6.78 11.40
CA ASN A 3 -15.43 -6.03 10.50
C ASN A 3 -14.31 -5.27 11.24
N ASN A 4 -14.65 -4.57 12.33
CA ASN A 4 -13.70 -3.70 13.04
C ASN A 4 -12.54 -4.48 13.71
N GLN A 5 -12.77 -5.72 14.13
CA GLN A 5 -11.73 -6.56 14.74
C GLN A 5 -10.74 -7.09 13.70
N GLU A 6 -11.23 -7.40 12.50
CA GLU A 6 -10.39 -7.88 11.41
C GLU A 6 -9.52 -6.75 10.85
N SER A 7 -10.09 -5.56 10.60
CA SER A 7 -9.34 -4.38 10.17
C SER A 7 -8.24 -4.00 11.15
N LEU A 8 -8.57 -3.96 12.45
CA LEU A 8 -7.58 -3.68 13.49
C LEU A 8 -6.44 -4.71 13.50
N ARG A 9 -6.77 -6.00 13.37
CA ARG A 9 -5.77 -7.07 13.31
C ARG A 9 -4.83 -6.92 12.11
N LEU A 10 -5.35 -6.54 10.94
CA LEU A 10 -4.56 -6.31 9.73
C LEU A 10 -3.64 -5.09 9.89
N GLN A 11 -4.12 -4.01 10.50
CA GLN A 11 -3.30 -2.83 10.78
C GLN A 11 -2.14 -3.17 11.71
N TYR A 12 -2.38 -3.93 12.79
CA TYR A 12 -1.31 -4.42 13.66
C TYR A 12 -0.31 -5.32 12.94
N ALA A 13 -0.79 -6.22 12.06
CA ALA A 13 0.09 -7.10 11.29
C ALA A 13 0.99 -6.31 10.32
N LEU A 14 0.45 -5.26 9.69
CA LEU A 14 1.23 -4.39 8.80
C LEU A 14 2.24 -3.54 9.56
N HIS A 15 1.85 -3.01 10.72
CA HIS A 15 2.76 -2.27 11.60
C HIS A 15 3.92 -3.17 12.06
N GLN A 16 3.62 -4.38 12.53
CA GLN A 16 4.65 -5.35 12.91
C GLN A 16 5.56 -5.68 11.74
N ARG A 17 5.00 -5.90 10.55
CA ARG A 17 5.78 -6.19 9.34
C ARG A 17 6.75 -5.06 8.99
N ALA A 18 6.34 -3.80 9.12
CA ALA A 18 7.24 -2.67 8.91
C ALA A 18 8.40 -2.67 9.93
N GLY A 19 8.10 -2.95 11.20
CA GLY A 19 9.12 -3.12 12.25
C GLY A 19 10.09 -4.26 11.96
N ASP A 20 9.61 -5.41 11.50
CA ASP A 20 10.43 -6.56 11.11
C ASP A 20 11.36 -6.25 9.92
N LEU A 21 10.98 -5.28 9.09
CA LEU A 21 11.79 -4.76 7.98
C LEU A 21 12.78 -3.66 8.41
N GLY A 22 12.80 -3.30 9.69
CA GLY A 22 13.74 -2.33 10.27
C GLY A 22 13.25 -0.89 10.27
N TRP A 23 11.96 -0.64 10.00
CA TRP A 23 11.40 0.72 10.06
C TRP A 23 11.12 1.13 11.51
N ASP A 24 11.49 2.36 11.85
CA ASP A 24 11.17 2.96 13.15
C ASP A 24 9.66 3.18 13.28
N GLU A 25 9.09 2.87 14.45
CA GLU A 25 7.66 2.97 14.70
C GLU A 25 7.11 4.38 14.46
N ASN A 26 7.91 5.43 14.73
CA ASN A 26 7.50 6.82 14.51
C ASN A 26 7.43 7.19 13.02
N ASN A 27 7.98 6.36 12.14
CA ASN A 27 7.94 6.53 10.69
C ASN A 27 6.93 5.60 10.01
N ILE A 28 6.11 4.87 10.78
CA ILE A 28 5.04 4.02 10.26
C ILE A 28 3.73 4.78 10.35
N GLU A 29 3.10 5.01 9.19
CA GLU A 29 1.76 5.57 9.13
C GLU A 29 0.78 4.55 8.54
N VAL A 30 -0.29 4.29 9.29
CA VAL A 30 -1.36 3.41 8.85
C VAL A 30 -2.42 4.24 8.15
N ILE A 31 -2.58 4.02 6.85
CA ILE A 31 -3.68 4.59 6.08
C ILE A 31 -4.82 3.59 6.12
N ASP A 32 -5.91 3.94 6.80
CA ASP A 32 -7.08 3.09 6.87
C ASP A 32 -7.75 2.99 5.49
N ALA A 33 -7.73 1.78 4.95
CA ALA A 33 -8.32 1.42 3.69
C ALA A 33 -9.47 0.43 3.91
N ASP A 34 -10.32 0.62 4.92
CA ASP A 34 -11.60 -0.09 5.04
C ASP A 34 -12.52 0.25 3.85
N LEU A 35 -12.19 -0.45 2.77
CA LEU A 35 -12.59 -0.33 1.40
C LEU A 35 -13.91 -1.08 1.23
N GLY A 36 -15.03 -0.37 1.35
CA GLY A 36 -16.27 -0.76 0.68
C GLY A 36 -17.51 -1.02 1.54
N GLN A 37 -17.47 -0.91 2.86
CA GLN A 37 -18.68 -1.15 3.69
C GLN A 37 -19.29 0.06 4.40
N SER A 38 -18.63 1.22 4.46
CA SER A 38 -19.23 2.38 5.14
C SER A 38 -18.82 3.72 4.52
N GLY A 39 -19.61 4.17 3.54
CA GLY A 39 -20.11 5.55 3.52
C GLY A 39 -19.25 6.72 3.06
N THR A 40 -17.92 6.64 2.88
CA THR A 40 -17.16 7.84 2.46
C THR A 40 -16.07 7.58 1.41
N ALA A 41 -16.48 7.39 0.15
CA ALA A 41 -15.58 7.40 -1.01
C ALA A 41 -14.71 8.68 -1.11
N ALA A 42 -15.16 9.79 -0.51
CA ALA A 42 -14.41 11.04 -0.43
C ALA A 42 -13.21 10.97 0.53
N ALA A 43 -13.36 10.34 1.70
CA ALA A 43 -12.28 10.19 2.68
C ALA A 43 -11.19 9.23 2.15
N HIS A 44 -11.62 8.16 1.46
CA HIS A 44 -10.71 7.23 0.77
C HIS A 44 -9.81 7.94 -0.26
N ARG A 45 -10.40 8.82 -1.08
CA ARG A 45 -9.63 9.61 -2.05
C ARG A 45 -8.68 10.60 -1.38
N ALA A 46 -8.97 11.07 -0.17
CA ALA A 46 -8.09 11.99 0.53
C ALA A 46 -6.82 11.29 1.03
N GLY A 47 -6.96 10.15 1.73
CA GLY A 47 -5.81 9.38 2.25
C GLY A 47 -4.90 8.83 1.14
N PHE A 48 -5.48 8.32 0.04
CA PHE A 48 -4.67 7.84 -1.08
C PHE A 48 -3.98 8.97 -1.86
N LYS A 49 -4.65 10.14 -2.01
CA LYS A 49 -4.01 11.31 -2.61
C LYS A 49 -2.87 11.86 -1.76
N ASP A 50 -3.03 11.83 -0.44
CA ASP A 50 -1.95 12.20 0.48
C ASP A 50 -0.76 11.26 0.35
N LEU A 51 -1.00 9.94 0.32
CA LEU A 51 0.04 8.94 0.02
C LEU A 51 0.77 9.25 -1.28
N LEU A 52 0.04 9.47 -2.37
CA LEU A 52 0.64 9.85 -3.66
C LEU A 52 1.48 11.13 -3.53
N GLY A 53 0.99 12.13 -2.80
CA GLY A 53 1.73 13.36 -2.52
C GLY A 53 3.05 13.09 -1.80
N ARG A 54 3.03 12.31 -0.73
CA ARG A 54 4.22 11.99 0.07
C ARG A 54 5.23 11.12 -0.67
N VAL A 55 4.77 10.13 -1.44
CA VAL A 55 5.63 9.39 -2.38
C VAL A 55 6.24 10.37 -3.38
N THR A 56 5.44 11.31 -3.93
CA THR A 56 5.93 12.33 -4.88
C THR A 56 6.99 13.23 -4.26
N LEU A 57 6.92 13.52 -2.97
CA LEU A 57 7.92 14.30 -2.23
C LEU A 57 9.17 13.47 -1.87
N GLY A 58 9.13 12.15 -2.02
CA GLY A 58 10.22 11.25 -1.64
C GLY A 58 10.26 10.94 -0.15
N GLU A 59 9.16 11.14 0.56
CA GLU A 59 9.05 10.93 2.01
C GLU A 59 8.71 9.48 2.38
N VAL A 60 8.35 8.67 1.39
CA VAL A 60 7.92 7.27 1.57
C VAL A 60 8.91 6.36 0.89
N GLY A 61 9.55 5.47 1.66
CA GLY A 61 10.44 4.44 1.10
C GLY A 61 9.80 3.07 0.89
N ILE A 62 8.65 2.79 1.52
CA ILE A 62 7.87 1.58 1.25
C ILE A 62 6.37 1.81 1.47
N VAL A 63 5.53 1.25 0.60
CA VAL A 63 4.09 1.09 0.79
C VAL A 63 3.78 -0.36 1.10
N LEU A 64 3.22 -0.63 2.28
CA LEU A 64 2.82 -1.96 2.70
C LEU A 64 1.31 -2.16 2.57
N SER A 65 0.90 -3.28 2.01
CA SER A 65 -0.49 -3.72 1.98
C SER A 65 -0.58 -5.19 2.36
N TYR A 66 -1.63 -5.58 3.07
CA TYR A 66 -1.77 -6.99 3.47
C TYR A 66 -1.89 -7.91 2.24
N GLU A 67 -2.63 -7.45 1.23
CA GLU A 67 -2.74 -8.09 -0.08
C GLU A 67 -2.60 -7.02 -1.16
N VAL A 68 -1.44 -6.98 -1.84
CA VAL A 68 -1.23 -6.05 -2.96
C VAL A 68 -2.28 -6.22 -4.06
N THR A 69 -2.81 -7.42 -4.27
CA THR A 69 -3.91 -7.68 -5.20
C THR A 69 -5.20 -6.94 -4.81
N ARG A 70 -5.52 -6.79 -3.52
CA ARG A 70 -6.66 -5.97 -3.08
C ARG A 70 -6.41 -4.49 -3.32
N LEU A 71 -5.21 -4.01 -3.01
CA LEU A 71 -4.81 -2.62 -3.26
C LEU A 71 -4.94 -2.28 -4.75
N ALA A 72 -4.41 -3.14 -5.62
CA ALA A 72 -4.44 -2.94 -7.07
C ALA A 72 -5.87 -2.94 -7.64
N ARG A 73 -6.75 -3.86 -7.19
CA ARG A 73 -8.14 -3.93 -7.67
C ARG A 73 -9.01 -2.77 -7.20
N ASN A 74 -8.74 -2.23 -6.02
CA ASN A 74 -9.56 -1.18 -5.41
C ASN A 74 -9.02 0.23 -5.68
N CYS A 75 -7.90 0.36 -6.38
CA CYS A 75 -7.27 1.64 -6.67
C CYS A 75 -7.16 1.88 -8.18
N SER A 76 -7.96 2.83 -8.69
CA SER A 76 -7.88 3.27 -10.10
C SER A 76 -6.51 3.87 -10.45
N ASP A 77 -5.77 4.36 -9.45
CA ASP A 77 -4.48 5.00 -9.60
C ASP A 77 -3.31 4.02 -9.35
N TRP A 78 -3.56 2.70 -9.42
CA TRP A 78 -2.55 1.66 -9.20
C TRP A 78 -1.31 1.81 -10.10
N TYR A 79 -1.50 1.88 -11.42
CA TYR A 79 -0.37 2.03 -12.35
C TYR A 79 0.37 3.37 -12.19
N PRO A 80 -0.32 4.52 -12.04
CA PRO A 80 0.32 5.77 -11.64
C PRO A 80 1.15 5.68 -10.35
N LEU A 81 0.66 4.96 -9.33
CA LEU A 81 1.43 4.72 -8.10
C LEU A 81 2.70 3.91 -8.40
N LEU A 82 2.62 2.86 -9.22
CA LEU A 82 3.80 2.08 -9.60
C LEU A 82 4.87 2.91 -10.31
N ASP A 83 4.45 3.79 -11.21
CA ASP A 83 5.34 4.72 -11.91
C ASP A 83 6.04 5.67 -10.94
N LEU A 84 5.26 6.27 -10.05
CA LEU A 84 5.77 7.19 -9.07
C LEU A 84 6.73 6.51 -8.09
N CYS A 85 6.37 5.33 -7.60
CA CYS A 85 7.22 4.55 -6.72
C CYS A 85 8.53 4.16 -7.39
N GLY A 86 8.49 3.73 -8.67
CA GLY A 86 9.69 3.43 -9.43
C GLY A 86 10.60 4.64 -9.61
N TYR A 87 10.04 5.83 -9.87
CA TYR A 87 10.80 7.08 -9.98
C TYR A 87 11.38 7.55 -8.65
N ARG A 88 10.67 7.30 -7.54
CA ARG A 88 11.02 7.77 -6.20
C ARG A 88 11.76 6.74 -5.35
N GLN A 89 12.10 5.60 -5.93
CA GLN A 89 12.74 4.48 -5.22
C GLN A 89 11.93 4.01 -4.01
N CYS A 90 10.59 4.11 -4.10
CA CYS A 90 9.68 3.61 -3.09
C CYS A 90 9.30 2.17 -3.40
N LEU A 91 9.49 1.29 -2.43
CA LEU A 91 9.19 -0.13 -2.55
C LEU A 91 7.69 -0.39 -2.32
N ILE A 92 7.21 -1.54 -2.79
CA ILE A 92 5.88 -2.04 -2.45
C ILE A 92 6.04 -3.40 -1.80
N GLY A 93 5.34 -3.65 -0.70
CA GLY A 93 5.41 -4.94 -0.01
C GLY A 93 4.05 -5.49 0.40
N ASP A 94 4.00 -6.81 0.47
CA ASP A 94 2.94 -7.56 1.13
C ASP A 94 3.51 -8.61 2.10
N ARG A 95 2.64 -9.48 2.60
CA ARG A 95 3.01 -10.64 3.42
C ARG A 95 4.03 -11.57 2.75
N ASP A 96 3.99 -11.67 1.42
CA ASP A 96 4.74 -12.67 0.68
C ASP A 96 6.10 -12.12 0.20
N GLY A 97 6.22 -10.81 0.00
CA GLY A 97 7.47 -10.23 -0.46
C GLY A 97 7.51 -8.71 -0.54
N ILE A 98 8.71 -8.21 -0.87
CA ILE A 98 8.96 -6.82 -1.23
C ILE A 98 9.31 -6.78 -2.70
N TYR A 99 8.74 -5.81 -3.39
CA TYR A 99 8.85 -5.62 -4.83
C TYR A 99 9.38 -4.21 -5.08
N ASP A 100 10.37 -4.10 -5.96
CA ASP A 100 10.86 -2.83 -6.47
C ASP A 100 10.13 -2.48 -7.77
N PRO A 101 9.24 -1.46 -7.79
CA PRO A 101 8.53 -1.03 -8.99
C PRO A 101 9.45 -0.43 -10.08
N GLY A 102 10.67 -0.01 -9.71
CA GLY A 102 11.70 0.46 -10.65
C GLY A 102 12.44 -0.68 -11.35
N SER A 103 12.38 -1.89 -10.81
CA SER A 103 12.99 -3.09 -11.41
C SER A 103 12.04 -3.77 -12.41
N ALA A 104 12.60 -4.32 -13.49
CA ALA A 104 11.80 -5.08 -14.47
C ALA A 104 11.06 -6.27 -13.84
N ASN A 105 11.72 -7.00 -12.94
CA ASN A 105 11.14 -8.15 -12.26
C ASN A 105 10.04 -7.75 -11.27
N GLY A 106 10.30 -6.75 -10.41
CA GLY A 106 9.30 -6.27 -9.45
C GLY A 106 8.08 -5.70 -10.17
N ARG A 107 8.28 -4.93 -11.24
CA ARG A 107 7.19 -4.38 -12.04
C ARG A 107 6.35 -5.43 -12.75
N LEU A 108 6.98 -6.50 -13.26
CA LEU A 108 6.25 -7.65 -13.83
C LEU A 108 5.37 -8.32 -12.78
N LEU A 109 5.93 -8.65 -11.61
CA LEU A 109 5.19 -9.31 -10.52
C LEU A 109 4.02 -8.44 -10.01
N LEU A 110 4.25 -7.14 -9.85
CA LEU A 110 3.23 -6.18 -9.44
C LEU A 110 2.12 -6.02 -10.50
N GLY A 111 2.48 -6.05 -11.79
CA GLY A 111 1.52 -6.04 -12.89
C GLY A 111 0.63 -7.30 -12.91
N LEU A 112 1.21 -8.47 -12.67
CA LEU A 112 0.45 -9.73 -12.55
C LEU A 112 -0.49 -9.70 -11.34
N LYS A 113 -0.02 -9.22 -10.19
CA LYS A 113 -0.87 -9.04 -8.99
C LYS A 113 -2.02 -8.07 -9.22
N GLY A 114 -1.88 -7.11 -10.14
CA GLY A 114 -2.94 -6.19 -10.54
C GLY A 114 -3.92 -6.70 -11.60
N THR A 115 -3.64 -7.84 -12.24
CA THR A 115 -4.48 -8.41 -13.32
C THR A 115 -5.26 -9.66 -12.90
N VAL A 116 -4.85 -10.36 -11.84
CA VAL A 116 -5.62 -11.52 -11.32
C VAL A 116 -6.96 -11.02 -10.76
N THR A 117 -8.03 -11.37 -11.47
CA THR A 117 -9.42 -11.01 -11.19
C THR A 117 -10.08 -12.12 -10.37
#